data_AF-A0A2S8BLJ4-F1
#
_entry.id   AF-A0A2S8BLJ4-F1
#
_cell.length_a   1.000
_cell.length_b   1.000
_cell.length_c   1.000
_cell.angle_alpha   90.00
_cell.angle_beta   90.00
_cell.angle_gamma   90.00
#
_symmetry.space_group_name_H-M   'P 1'
#
loop_
_entity.id
_entity.type
_entity.pdbx_description
1 polymer ?
#
loop_
_entity_poly.entity_id
_entity_poly.type
_entity_poly.pdbx_seq_one_letter_code
_entity_poly.pdbx_strand_id
1 'polypeptide(L)'
;MAVTAPHSCCKRAAGSPPAAIAAAKPDVIIDSGDLDQATYAKLASIAPTITRPTDAGASWNWQAQLTWIGKILGKDDAAKSVIADAANQLTQVRMKHPNFTGKSITVINYTGNETTVAVRESPPTGYLQGLGFTYNSAFERTPGGPADIVVQRRSQTEYDAFKTDVVIVCRSDPAAGSGGFAGLPGWFTAASVTLVIVDNPATIAALNTGGPAATAYLNTSLVDRLAEEIR
;
A
#
# COMPACT_ATOMS: atom_id res chain seq x y z
N MET A 1 -32.32 -6.16 11.10
CA MET A 1 -32.68 -5.69 9.75
C MET A 1 -31.85 -4.44 9.46
N ALA A 2 -30.99 -4.53 8.45
CA ALA A 2 -30.19 -3.50 7.77
C ALA A 2 -29.57 -2.35 8.61
N VAL A 3 -28.26 -2.48 8.85
CA VAL A 3 -27.34 -1.41 9.25
C VAL A 3 -27.09 -0.49 8.04
N THR A 4 -27.35 0.81 8.20
CA THR A 4 -26.97 1.87 7.27
C THR A 4 -25.79 2.66 7.83
N ALA A 5 -24.65 2.65 7.13
CA ALA A 5 -23.77 3.82 6.94
C ALA A 5 -22.58 3.45 6.02
N PRO A 6 -22.32 4.20 4.93
CA PRO A 6 -21.20 3.97 4.03
C PRO A 6 -19.91 4.59 4.60
N HIS A 7 -18.89 3.75 4.81
CA HIS A 7 -17.56 4.21 5.23
C HIS A 7 -16.87 4.94 4.08
N SER A 8 -16.90 6.27 4.15
CA SER A 8 -16.24 7.19 3.24
C SER A 8 -14.86 7.54 3.77
N CYS A 9 -13.86 6.66 3.57
CA CYS A 9 -12.46 7.03 3.85
C CYS A 9 -11.52 6.76 2.68
N CYS A 10 -12.04 6.20 1.60
CA CYS A 10 -11.38 6.18 0.33
C CYS A 10 -12.48 6.39 -0.69
N LYS A 11 -12.50 7.56 -1.34
CA LYS A 11 -12.78 7.51 -2.78
C LYS A 11 -11.62 6.69 -3.36
N ARG A 12 -11.70 5.34 -3.24
CA ARG A 12 -11.34 4.45 -4.35
C ARG A 12 -11.84 5.22 -5.55
N ALA A 13 -10.95 5.67 -6.44
CA ALA A 13 -11.36 6.40 -7.63
C ALA A 13 -12.60 5.68 -8.13
N ALA A 14 -13.78 6.32 -7.98
CA ALA A 14 -15.02 5.73 -8.45
C ALA A 14 -14.69 5.43 -9.89
N GLY A 15 -14.61 4.13 -10.24
CA GLY A 15 -13.86 3.66 -11.41
C GLY A 15 -14.13 4.61 -12.55
N SER A 16 -13.06 5.13 -13.18
CA SER A 16 -13.12 6.26 -14.13
C SER A 16 -14.48 6.31 -14.81
N PRO A 17 -15.26 7.39 -14.63
CA PRO A 17 -16.68 7.36 -14.94
C PRO A 17 -16.82 6.78 -16.35
N PRO A 18 -17.64 5.74 -16.58
CA PRO A 18 -17.66 5.01 -17.85
C PRO A 18 -17.73 5.91 -19.10
N ALA A 19 -18.31 7.10 -18.98
CA ALA A 19 -18.30 8.15 -19.98
C ALA A 19 -16.88 8.63 -20.39
N ALA A 20 -15.96 8.83 -19.44
CA ALA A 20 -14.58 9.21 -19.72
C ALA A 20 -13.80 8.08 -20.41
N ILE A 21 -14.05 6.83 -20.02
CA ILE A 21 -13.45 5.66 -20.69
C ILE A 21 -13.97 5.54 -22.12
N ALA A 22 -15.28 5.66 -22.31
CA ALA A 22 -15.90 5.61 -23.65
C ALA A 22 -15.43 6.75 -24.56
N ALA A 23 -15.23 7.96 -24.01
CA ALA A 23 -14.72 9.11 -24.77
C ALA A 23 -13.28 8.89 -25.29
N ALA A 24 -12.48 8.08 -24.60
CA ALA A 24 -11.13 7.72 -25.04
C ALA A 24 -11.11 6.73 -26.22
N LYS A 25 -12.24 6.11 -26.56
CA LYS A 25 -12.40 5.11 -27.63
C LYS A 25 -11.32 4.02 -27.58
N PRO A 26 -11.20 3.28 -26.47
CA PRO A 26 -10.15 2.28 -26.32
C PRO A 26 -10.37 1.08 -27.23
N ASP A 27 -9.29 0.54 -27.79
CA ASP A 27 -9.31 -0.75 -28.50
C ASP A 27 -9.36 -1.94 -27.53
N VAL A 28 -8.83 -1.74 -26.31
CA VAL A 28 -8.84 -2.72 -25.21
C VAL A 28 -8.85 -2.00 -23.86
N ILE A 29 -9.55 -2.56 -22.90
CA ILE A 29 -9.53 -2.13 -21.49
C ILE A 29 -8.86 -3.24 -20.68
N ILE A 30 -7.82 -2.88 -19.92
CA ILE A 30 -7.14 -3.79 -19.01
C ILE A 30 -7.40 -3.30 -17.59
N ASP A 31 -8.08 -4.12 -16.79
CA ASP A 31 -8.32 -3.85 -15.38
C ASP A 31 -7.67 -4.94 -14.52
N SER A 32 -6.60 -4.57 -13.82
CA SER A 32 -5.86 -5.46 -12.91
C SER A 32 -6.41 -5.44 -11.48
N GLY A 33 -7.44 -4.65 -11.20
CA GLY A 33 -8.03 -4.47 -9.87
C GLY A 33 -9.09 -5.52 -9.52
N ASP A 34 -9.70 -5.34 -8.34
CA ASP A 34 -10.93 -6.03 -7.96
C ASP A 34 -12.11 -5.42 -8.73
N LEU A 35 -12.68 -6.20 -9.66
CA LEU A 35 -13.77 -5.78 -10.51
C LEU A 35 -15.02 -6.62 -10.21
N ASP A 36 -16.13 -5.95 -9.89
CA ASP A 36 -17.43 -6.63 -9.78
C ASP A 36 -18.08 -6.85 -11.15
N GLN A 37 -19.04 -7.77 -11.21
CA GLN A 37 -19.72 -8.14 -12.46
C GLN A 37 -20.43 -6.95 -13.12
N ALA A 38 -20.99 -6.03 -12.32
CA ALA A 38 -21.70 -4.87 -12.82
C ALA A 38 -20.75 -3.86 -13.50
N THR A 39 -19.56 -3.68 -12.94
CA THR A 39 -18.51 -2.82 -13.49
C THR A 39 -17.88 -3.46 -14.72
N TYR A 40 -17.64 -4.77 -14.70
CA TYR A 40 -17.23 -5.52 -15.89
C TYR A 40 -18.19 -5.34 -17.06
N ALA A 41 -19.49 -5.54 -16.85
CA ALA A 41 -20.48 -5.41 -17.90
C ALA A 41 -20.49 -4.00 -18.53
N LYS A 42 -20.25 -2.96 -17.72
CA LYS A 42 -20.12 -1.58 -18.20
C LYS A 42 -18.86 -1.41 -19.06
N LEU A 43 -17.70 -1.88 -18.61
CA LEU A 43 -16.45 -1.77 -19.36
C LEU A 43 -16.49 -2.59 -20.66
N ALA A 44 -17.02 -3.82 -20.60
CA ALA A 44 -17.16 -4.70 -21.75
C ALA A 44 -18.11 -4.15 -22.82
N SER A 45 -19.06 -3.28 -22.44
CA SER A 45 -19.92 -2.56 -23.40
C SER A 45 -19.19 -1.46 -24.18
N ILE A 46 -18.03 -1.01 -23.69
CA ILE A 46 -17.20 0.04 -24.31
C ILE A 46 -16.18 -0.59 -25.26
N ALA A 47 -15.43 -1.59 -24.80
CA ALA A 47 -14.37 -2.26 -25.55
C ALA A 47 -14.06 -3.65 -24.96
N PRO A 48 -13.35 -4.53 -25.70
CA PRO A 48 -12.82 -5.78 -25.15
C PRO A 48 -12.11 -5.53 -23.82
N THR A 49 -12.58 -6.19 -22.76
CA THR A 49 -12.12 -5.96 -21.38
C THR A 49 -11.43 -7.21 -20.85
N ILE A 50 -10.16 -7.06 -20.46
CA ILE A 50 -9.33 -8.11 -19.87
C ILE A 50 -9.22 -7.82 -18.37
N THR A 51 -9.62 -8.80 -17.54
CA THR A 51 -9.57 -8.71 -16.08
C THR A 51 -8.43 -9.54 -15.52
N ARG A 52 -7.98 -9.22 -14.30
CA ARG A 52 -6.99 -10.03 -13.59
C ARG A 52 -7.36 -11.54 -13.54
N PRO A 53 -6.37 -12.45 -13.43
CA PRO A 53 -6.61 -13.87 -13.22
C PRO A 53 -7.45 -14.17 -11.98
N THR A 54 -8.32 -15.17 -12.03
CA THR A 54 -9.20 -15.56 -10.93
C THR A 54 -8.46 -16.21 -9.76
N ASP A 55 -7.27 -16.75 -10.02
CA ASP A 55 -6.38 -17.43 -9.07
C ASP A 55 -5.23 -16.53 -8.56
N ALA A 56 -5.29 -15.23 -8.85
CA ALA A 56 -4.21 -14.29 -8.57
C ALA A 56 -3.82 -14.20 -7.07
N GLY A 57 -4.79 -14.39 -6.17
CA GLY A 57 -4.56 -14.49 -4.72
C GLY A 57 -3.82 -13.29 -4.11
N ALA A 58 -3.13 -13.52 -2.99
CA ALA A 58 -2.32 -12.49 -2.32
C ALA A 58 -1.03 -12.14 -3.10
N SER A 59 -0.58 -13.02 -3.99
CA SER A 59 0.59 -12.84 -4.87
C SER A 59 0.36 -11.82 -6.00
N TRP A 60 -0.84 -11.23 -6.10
CA TRP A 60 -1.19 -10.23 -7.12
C TRP A 60 -0.62 -8.83 -6.85
N ASN A 61 0.68 -8.77 -6.57
CA ASN A 61 1.42 -7.53 -6.40
C ASN A 61 1.67 -6.80 -7.73
N TRP A 62 2.25 -5.60 -7.66
CA TRP A 62 2.47 -4.77 -8.85
C TRP A 62 3.43 -5.42 -9.86
N GLN A 63 4.40 -6.23 -9.42
CA GLN A 63 5.32 -6.94 -10.31
C GLN A 63 4.58 -8.04 -11.09
N ALA A 64 3.71 -8.80 -10.43
CA ALA A 64 2.86 -9.79 -11.07
C ALA A 64 1.90 -9.13 -12.08
N GLN A 65 1.27 -8.02 -11.68
CA GLN A 65 0.41 -7.22 -12.56
C GLN A 65 1.18 -6.70 -13.78
N LEU A 66 2.36 -6.12 -13.60
CA LEU A 66 3.16 -5.58 -14.70
C LEU A 66 3.66 -6.69 -15.64
N THR A 67 4.05 -7.85 -15.10
CA THR A 67 4.42 -9.01 -15.90
C THR A 67 3.24 -9.51 -16.73
N TRP A 68 2.05 -9.59 -16.14
CA TRP A 68 0.83 -9.99 -16.81
C TRP A 68 0.41 -9.00 -17.91
N ILE A 69 0.44 -7.69 -17.61
CA ILE A 69 0.20 -6.63 -18.60
C ILE A 69 1.23 -6.70 -19.72
N GLY A 70 2.51 -6.93 -19.38
CA GLY A 70 3.59 -7.13 -20.34
C GLY A 70 3.26 -8.23 -21.36
N LYS A 71 2.80 -9.39 -20.90
CA LYS A 71 2.40 -10.50 -21.77
C LYS A 71 1.24 -10.15 -22.69
N ILE A 72 0.21 -9.48 -22.17
CA ILE A 72 -0.96 -9.05 -22.95
C ILE A 72 -0.53 -8.13 -24.09
N LEU A 73 0.42 -7.23 -23.82
CA LEU A 73 0.88 -6.22 -24.77
C LEU A 73 2.09 -6.66 -25.62
N GLY A 74 2.61 -7.87 -25.43
CA GLY A 74 3.85 -8.33 -26.09
C GLY A 74 5.09 -7.54 -25.67
N LYS A 75 5.13 -7.06 -24.42
CA LYS A 75 6.16 -6.20 -23.82
C LYS A 75 6.86 -6.84 -22.63
N ASP A 76 7.07 -8.16 -22.67
CA ASP A 76 7.72 -8.93 -21.61
C ASP A 76 9.06 -8.34 -21.17
N ASP A 77 9.91 -7.96 -22.11
CA ASP A 77 11.25 -7.44 -21.77
C ASP A 77 11.21 -6.04 -21.18
N ALA A 78 10.27 -5.19 -21.61
CA ALA A 78 10.05 -3.88 -21.00
C ALA A 78 9.53 -4.03 -19.55
N ALA A 79 8.60 -4.96 -19.31
CA ALA A 79 8.11 -5.26 -17.98
C ALA A 79 9.24 -5.76 -17.05
N LYS A 80 10.08 -6.68 -17.53
CA LYS A 80 11.25 -7.17 -16.78
C LYS A 80 12.22 -6.03 -16.45
N SER A 81 12.52 -5.16 -17.42
CA SER A 81 13.43 -4.03 -17.21
C SER A 81 12.92 -3.11 -16.10
N VAL A 82 11.64 -2.71 -16.13
CA VAL A 82 11.05 -1.82 -15.13
C VAL A 82 11.06 -2.45 -13.72
N ILE A 83 10.82 -3.76 -13.62
CA ILE A 83 10.91 -4.49 -12.35
C ILE A 83 12.35 -4.50 -11.82
N ALA A 84 13.31 -4.79 -12.70
CA ALA A 84 14.73 -4.79 -12.35
C ALA A 84 15.21 -3.39 -11.92
N ASP A 85 14.80 -2.34 -12.61
CA ASP A 85 15.15 -0.96 -12.29
C ASP A 85 14.63 -0.54 -10.90
N ALA A 86 13.38 -0.88 -10.58
CA ALA A 86 12.83 -0.63 -9.24
C ALA A 86 13.61 -1.39 -8.15
N ALA A 87 13.96 -2.66 -8.39
CA ALA A 87 14.76 -3.45 -7.44
C ALA A 87 16.18 -2.88 -7.26
N ASN A 88 16.79 -2.38 -8.34
CA ASN A 88 18.09 -1.72 -8.30
C ASN A 88 18.01 -0.42 -7.47
N GLN A 89 16.97 0.40 -7.67
CA GLN A 89 16.76 1.61 -6.88
C GLN A 89 16.68 1.31 -5.38
N LEU A 90 15.89 0.31 -4.99
CA LEU A 90 15.76 -0.11 -3.59
C LEU A 90 17.10 -0.62 -3.02
N THR A 91 17.86 -1.38 -3.82
CA THR A 91 19.20 -1.84 -3.43
C THR A 91 20.15 -0.67 -3.16
N GLN A 92 20.13 0.36 -4.01
CA GLN A 92 20.95 1.56 -3.83
C GLN A 92 20.58 2.33 -2.57
N VAL A 93 19.28 2.45 -2.27
CA VAL A 93 18.83 3.08 -1.02
C VAL A 93 19.29 2.26 0.18
N ARG A 94 19.09 0.94 0.18
CA ARG A 94 19.54 0.06 1.27
C ARG A 94 21.05 0.18 1.54
N MET A 95 21.87 0.28 0.50
CA MET A 95 23.32 0.48 0.64
C MET A 95 23.69 1.81 1.30
N LYS A 96 22.91 2.87 1.04
CA LYS A 96 23.11 4.20 1.64
C LYS A 96 22.61 4.29 3.07
N HIS A 97 21.66 3.43 3.45
CA HIS A 97 21.03 3.42 4.78
C HIS A 97 21.17 2.04 5.46
N PRO A 98 22.40 1.61 5.80
CA PRO A 98 22.64 0.30 6.41
C PRO A 98 21.94 0.16 7.78
N ASN A 99 21.66 1.26 8.47
CA ASN A 99 20.88 1.31 9.72
C ASN A 99 19.45 0.79 9.58
N PHE A 100 18.88 0.71 8.38
CA PHE A 100 17.56 0.09 8.18
C PHE A 100 17.60 -1.44 8.26
N THR A 101 18.76 -2.03 7.96
CA THR A 101 18.88 -3.48 7.78
C THR A 101 18.55 -4.23 9.06
N GLY A 102 17.59 -5.15 8.98
CA GLY A 102 17.19 -6.02 10.07
C GLY A 102 16.24 -5.41 11.09
N LYS A 103 16.09 -4.07 11.13
CA LYS A 103 15.09 -3.43 11.98
C LYS A 103 13.69 -3.88 11.57
N SER A 104 12.89 -4.23 12.56
CA SER A 104 11.50 -4.60 12.34
C SER A 104 10.64 -3.36 12.05
N ILE A 105 9.67 -3.49 11.15
CA ILE A 105 8.79 -2.38 10.77
C ILE A 105 7.32 -2.80 10.63
N THR A 106 6.41 -1.90 10.99
CA THR A 106 4.95 -2.01 10.77
C THR A 106 4.39 -0.71 10.20
N VAL A 107 3.42 -0.80 9.29
CA VAL A 107 2.67 0.35 8.78
C VAL A 107 1.24 0.34 9.32
N ILE A 108 0.82 1.47 9.87
CA ILE A 108 -0.51 1.70 10.41
C ILE A 108 -1.16 2.85 9.66
N ASN A 109 -2.43 2.70 9.28
CA ASN A 109 -3.25 3.80 8.81
C ASN A 109 -4.16 4.28 9.95
N TYR A 110 -4.21 5.59 10.16
CA TYR A 110 -5.09 6.22 11.13
C TYR A 110 -5.95 7.28 10.46
N THR A 111 -7.27 7.16 10.63
CA THR A 111 -8.27 8.03 10.00
C THR A 111 -8.96 8.94 11.01
N GLY A 112 -8.59 8.85 12.29
CA GLY A 112 -9.25 9.54 13.41
C GLY A 112 -10.22 8.62 14.12
N ASN A 113 -10.97 7.84 13.34
CA ASN A 113 -12.03 6.96 13.83
C ASN A 113 -11.64 5.48 13.81
N GLU A 114 -10.73 5.12 12.91
CA GLU A 114 -10.29 3.75 12.70
C GLU A 114 -8.77 3.67 12.60
N THR A 115 -8.24 2.55 13.06
CA THR A 115 -6.84 2.18 12.91
C THR A 115 -6.79 0.86 12.14
N THR A 116 -6.08 0.84 11.02
CA THR A 116 -5.78 -0.40 10.29
C THR A 116 -4.28 -0.64 10.22
N VAL A 117 -3.89 -1.91 10.10
CA VAL A 117 -2.50 -2.32 9.91
C VAL A 117 -2.35 -2.95 8.56
N ALA A 118 -1.35 -2.52 7.80
CA ALA A 118 -0.98 -3.20 6.57
C ALA A 118 -0.39 -4.59 6.91
N VAL A 119 -1.04 -5.66 6.45
CA VAL A 119 -0.60 -7.03 6.70
C VAL A 119 0.58 -7.39 5.79
N ARG A 120 1.27 -8.50 6.06
CA ARG A 120 2.27 -9.05 5.13
C ARG A 120 1.65 -9.27 3.74
N GLU A 121 2.45 -9.13 2.69
CA GLU A 121 1.96 -9.22 1.29
C GLU A 121 0.94 -8.12 0.94
N SER A 122 1.13 -6.93 1.52
CA SER A 122 0.46 -5.69 1.13
C SER A 122 1.44 -4.75 0.41
N PRO A 123 0.96 -3.74 -0.34
CA PRO A 123 1.84 -2.87 -1.13
C PRO A 123 3.02 -2.23 -0.37
N PRO A 124 2.86 -1.77 0.90
CA PRO A 124 3.99 -1.23 1.66
C PRO A 124 5.10 -2.25 1.96
N THR A 125 4.78 -3.54 2.06
CA THR A 125 5.73 -4.55 2.59
C THR A 125 6.90 -4.75 1.64
N GLY A 126 6.62 -4.90 0.34
CA GLY A 126 7.65 -5.14 -0.66
C GLY A 126 8.63 -3.97 -0.78
N TYR A 127 8.13 -2.74 -0.68
CA TYR A 127 8.96 -1.53 -0.67
C TYR A 127 9.89 -1.52 0.55
N LEU A 128 9.33 -1.62 1.76
CA LEU A 128 10.10 -1.53 3.01
C LEU A 128 11.09 -2.70 3.18
N GLN A 129 10.71 -3.91 2.79
CA GLN A 129 11.64 -5.06 2.78
C GLN A 129 12.76 -4.86 1.76
N GLY A 130 12.48 -4.25 0.61
CA GLY A 130 13.50 -3.88 -0.37
C GLY A 130 14.53 -2.89 0.17
N LEU A 131 14.12 -2.01 1.11
CA LEU A 131 15.03 -1.11 1.83
C LEU A 131 15.86 -1.81 2.91
N GLY A 132 15.57 -3.06 3.24
CA GLY A 132 16.31 -3.87 4.23
C GLY A 132 15.59 -4.10 5.55
N PHE A 133 14.38 -3.58 5.75
CA PHE A 133 13.60 -3.82 6.96
C PHE A 133 13.05 -5.25 7.01
N THR A 134 12.81 -5.73 8.23
CA THR A 134 12.05 -6.97 8.49
C THR A 134 10.60 -6.62 8.76
N TYR A 135 9.67 -6.95 7.85
CA TYR A 135 8.26 -6.63 8.10
C TYR A 135 7.66 -7.51 9.21
N ASN A 136 6.96 -6.88 10.15
CA ASN A 136 6.36 -7.53 11.32
C ASN A 136 5.45 -8.71 10.93
N SER A 137 5.72 -9.90 11.51
CA SER A 137 4.98 -11.13 11.28
C SER A 137 3.73 -11.30 12.13
N ALA A 138 3.44 -10.37 13.05
CA ALA A 138 2.25 -10.46 13.88
C ALA A 138 0.95 -10.24 13.09
N PHE A 139 1.05 -9.64 11.90
CA PHE A 139 -0.08 -9.28 11.04
C PHE A 139 0.05 -9.98 9.68
N GLU A 140 -0.38 -11.23 9.62
CA GLU A 140 -0.36 -12.05 8.41
C GLU A 140 -1.65 -11.89 7.62
N ARG A 141 -1.52 -11.89 6.28
CA ARG A 141 -2.67 -11.83 5.38
C ARG A 141 -3.32 -13.21 5.29
N THR A 142 -4.61 -13.28 5.58
CA THR A 142 -5.37 -14.51 5.33
C THR A 142 -5.52 -14.74 3.83
N PRO A 143 -5.62 -15.99 3.34
CA PRO A 143 -5.86 -16.26 1.94
C PRO A 143 -7.11 -15.52 1.42
N GLY A 144 -6.94 -14.65 0.42
CA GLY A 144 -8.02 -13.81 -0.11
C GLY A 144 -8.47 -12.66 0.81
N GLY A 145 -7.80 -12.46 1.94
CA GLY A 145 -8.07 -11.38 2.87
C GLY A 145 -7.64 -10.00 2.36
N PRO A 146 -8.08 -8.92 3.02
CA PRO A 146 -7.68 -7.56 2.68
C PRO A 146 -6.18 -7.32 2.89
N ALA A 147 -5.64 -6.29 2.25
CA ALA A 147 -4.23 -5.87 2.40
C ALA A 147 -3.98 -5.12 3.72
N ASP A 148 -5.04 -4.79 4.46
CA ASP A 148 -5.01 -4.20 5.78
C ASP A 148 -6.14 -4.74 6.66
N ILE A 149 -5.91 -4.78 7.97
CA ILE A 149 -6.91 -5.25 8.94
C ILE A 149 -7.14 -4.21 10.02
N VAL A 150 -8.40 -4.10 10.46
CA VAL A 150 -8.77 -3.22 11.57
C VAL A 150 -8.19 -3.75 12.86
N VAL A 151 -7.55 -2.87 13.62
CA VAL A 151 -7.02 -3.17 14.95
C VAL A 151 -7.74 -2.32 15.99
N GLN A 152 -8.18 -2.96 17.06
CA GLN A 152 -8.92 -2.29 18.13
C GLN A 152 -8.12 -2.24 19.43
N ARG A 153 -7.00 -2.99 19.50
CA ARG A 153 -6.02 -2.97 20.59
C ARG A 153 -6.67 -3.06 21.97
N ARG A 154 -7.59 -4.02 22.11
CA ARG A 154 -8.38 -4.34 23.30
C ARG A 154 -7.71 -5.39 24.19
N SER A 155 -6.67 -6.07 23.71
CA SER A 155 -5.99 -7.14 24.42
C SER A 155 -4.48 -6.93 24.47
N GLN A 156 -3.82 -7.46 25.51
CA GLN A 156 -2.36 -7.43 25.63
C GLN A 156 -1.66 -8.04 24.41
N THR A 157 -2.24 -9.09 23.82
CA THR A 157 -1.75 -9.70 22.57
C THR A 157 -1.72 -8.71 21.42
N GLU A 158 -2.75 -7.90 21.23
CA GLU A 158 -2.74 -6.84 20.22
C GLU A 158 -1.75 -5.74 20.57
N TYR A 159 -1.52 -5.43 21.85
CA TYR A 159 -0.46 -4.49 22.24
C TYR A 159 0.92 -5.00 21.87
N ASP A 160 1.20 -6.26 22.21
CA ASP A 160 2.46 -6.94 21.95
C ASP A 160 2.73 -7.13 20.46
N ALA A 161 1.68 -7.30 19.65
CA ALA A 161 1.78 -7.40 18.20
C ALA A 161 2.43 -6.17 17.53
N PHE A 162 2.41 -5.00 18.16
CA PHE A 162 3.07 -3.78 17.66
C PHE A 162 4.46 -3.53 18.24
N LYS A 163 5.02 -4.47 19.02
CA LYS A 163 6.41 -4.37 19.48
C LYS A 163 7.34 -4.60 18.29
N THR A 164 7.67 -3.51 17.62
CA THR A 164 8.58 -3.46 16.47
C THR A 164 9.51 -2.27 16.66
N ASP A 165 10.64 -2.22 15.95
CA ASP A 165 11.60 -1.14 16.08
C ASP A 165 11.05 0.17 15.51
N VAL A 166 10.30 0.08 14.42
CA VAL A 166 9.75 1.24 13.70
C VAL A 166 8.26 1.05 13.38
N VAL A 167 7.44 2.04 13.69
CA VAL A 167 6.05 2.11 13.23
C VAL A 167 5.88 3.35 12.37
N ILE A 168 5.50 3.13 11.11
CA ILE A 168 5.03 4.20 10.24
C ILE A 168 3.55 4.43 10.54
N VAL A 169 3.20 5.65 10.91
CA VAL A 169 1.81 6.06 11.14
C VAL A 169 1.38 6.95 9.98
N CYS A 170 0.67 6.34 9.02
CA CYS A 170 0.01 7.02 7.92
C CYS A 170 -1.25 7.71 8.44
N ARG A 171 -1.21 9.03 8.58
CA ARG A 171 -2.30 9.84 9.14
C ARG A 171 -3.12 10.48 8.02
N SER A 172 -4.43 10.26 8.07
CA SER A 172 -5.43 10.91 7.21
C SER A 172 -6.56 11.54 8.02
N ASP A 173 -6.39 11.60 9.34
CA ASP A 173 -7.33 12.18 10.28
C ASP A 173 -7.32 13.72 10.25
N PRO A 174 -8.37 14.41 10.73
CA PRO A 174 -8.45 15.87 10.68
C PRO A 174 -7.35 16.61 11.46
N ALA A 175 -6.69 15.96 12.42
CA ALA A 175 -5.58 16.53 13.18
C ALA A 175 -4.19 16.21 12.58
N ALA A 176 -4.15 15.52 11.43
CA ALA A 176 -2.92 15.26 10.69
C ALA A 176 -2.33 16.57 10.14
N GLY A 177 -1.00 16.69 10.17
CA GLY A 177 -0.28 17.86 9.68
C GLY A 177 1.06 18.04 10.37
N SER A 178 2.05 18.50 9.58
CA SER A 178 3.41 18.82 10.03
C SER A 178 4.15 17.69 10.76
N GLY A 179 3.78 16.42 10.54
CA GLY A 179 4.35 15.28 11.23
C GLY A 179 4.08 15.24 12.73
N GLY A 180 3.05 15.95 13.20
CA GLY A 180 2.72 16.07 14.62
C GLY A 180 2.07 14.81 15.21
N PHE A 181 2.01 14.75 16.54
CA PHE A 181 1.36 13.68 17.31
C PHE A 181 -0.02 14.07 17.87
N ALA A 182 -0.43 15.33 17.69
CA ALA A 182 -1.70 15.83 18.21
C ALA A 182 -2.88 15.00 17.70
N GLY A 183 -3.78 14.59 18.60
CA GLY A 183 -4.95 13.78 18.26
C GLY A 183 -4.69 12.29 18.10
N LEU A 184 -3.42 11.84 18.12
CA LEU A 184 -3.14 10.41 18.15
C LEU A 184 -3.56 9.81 19.51
N PRO A 185 -4.16 8.61 19.50
CA PRO A 185 -4.38 7.85 20.73
C PRO A 185 -3.08 7.71 21.54
N GLY A 186 -3.18 7.87 22.87
CA GLY A 186 -2.01 7.87 23.76
C GLY A 186 -1.16 6.59 23.72
N TRP A 187 -1.69 5.50 23.17
CA TRP A 187 -0.94 4.26 22.96
C TRP A 187 0.12 4.35 21.86
N PHE A 188 0.02 5.31 20.91
CA PHE A 188 1.11 5.58 19.96
C PHE A 188 2.33 6.09 20.72
N THR A 189 2.12 6.99 21.67
CA THR A 189 3.19 7.62 22.47
C THR A 189 3.65 6.79 23.68
N ALA A 190 2.95 5.70 24.01
CA ALA A 190 3.23 4.88 25.20
C ALA A 190 4.28 3.77 24.96
N ALA A 191 4.74 3.56 23.73
CA ALA A 191 5.68 2.49 23.39
C ALA A 191 7.08 3.06 23.11
N SER A 192 8.12 2.31 23.52
CA SER A 192 9.53 2.55 23.15
C SER A 192 9.80 2.18 21.69
N VAL A 193 9.03 2.77 20.77
CA VAL A 193 9.05 2.46 19.34
C VAL A 193 9.35 3.75 18.60
N THR A 194 10.20 3.69 17.59
CA THR A 194 10.42 4.83 16.70
C THR A 194 9.16 5.05 15.86
N LEU A 195 8.44 6.13 16.13
CA LEU A 195 7.27 6.52 15.34
C LEU A 195 7.68 7.43 14.20
N VAL A 196 7.28 7.06 12.99
CA VAL A 196 7.49 7.85 11.79
C VAL A 196 6.13 8.31 11.29
N ILE A 197 5.82 9.59 11.51
CA ILE A 197 4.54 10.17 11.08
C ILE A 197 4.60 10.50 9.59
N VAL A 198 3.65 9.97 8.83
CA VAL A 198 3.47 10.27 7.41
C VAL A 198 2.05 10.80 7.22
N ASP A 199 1.93 12.08 6.92
CA ASP A 199 0.66 12.78 6.72
C ASP A 199 0.51 13.36 5.30
N ASN A 200 1.56 13.28 4.48
CA ASN A 200 1.49 13.67 3.08
C ASN A 200 0.59 12.67 2.30
N PRO A 201 -0.53 13.12 1.70
CA PRO A 201 -1.46 12.23 1.01
C PRO A 201 -0.84 11.48 -0.17
N ALA A 202 0.12 12.08 -0.87
CA ALA A 202 0.81 11.43 -1.99
C ALA A 202 1.77 10.33 -1.51
N THR A 203 2.46 10.53 -0.38
CA THR A 203 3.29 9.50 0.25
C THR A 203 2.45 8.33 0.76
N ILE A 204 1.32 8.61 1.41
CA ILE A 204 0.38 7.58 1.87
C ILE A 204 -0.16 6.79 0.67
N ALA A 205 -0.58 7.48 -0.40
CA ALA A 205 -1.08 6.83 -1.61
C ALA A 205 0.00 5.97 -2.28
N ALA A 206 1.24 6.45 -2.36
CA ALA A 206 2.36 5.71 -2.93
C ALA A 206 2.66 4.44 -2.12
N LEU A 207 2.69 4.52 -0.78
CA LEU A 207 2.85 3.35 0.09
C LEU A 207 1.75 2.31 -0.14
N ASN A 208 0.50 2.76 -0.25
CA ASN A 208 -0.66 1.87 -0.39
C ASN A 208 -0.90 1.35 -1.81
N THR A 209 -0.19 1.87 -2.82
CA THR A 209 -0.35 1.42 -4.22
C THR A 209 0.84 0.57 -4.69
N GLY A 210 2.06 0.91 -4.27
CA GLY A 210 3.28 0.29 -4.81
C GLY A 210 3.50 0.63 -6.29
N GLY A 211 4.37 -0.13 -6.95
CA GLY A 211 4.74 0.12 -8.36
C GLY A 211 6.01 0.95 -8.54
N PRO A 212 6.54 1.04 -9.77
CA PRO A 212 7.81 1.71 -10.06
C PRO A 212 7.76 3.22 -9.78
N ALA A 213 6.65 3.88 -10.11
CA ALA A 213 6.48 5.31 -9.84
C ALA A 213 6.37 5.59 -8.34
N ALA A 214 5.63 4.76 -7.59
CA ALA A 214 5.57 4.86 -6.14
C ALA A 214 6.95 4.62 -5.51
N THR A 215 7.69 3.60 -5.95
CA THR A 215 9.07 3.35 -5.50
C THR A 215 9.96 4.58 -5.71
N ALA A 216 9.97 5.14 -6.91
CA ALA A 216 10.77 6.31 -7.22
C ALA A 216 10.38 7.53 -6.35
N TYR A 217 9.09 7.73 -6.13
CA TYR A 217 8.57 8.81 -5.27
C TYR A 217 8.90 8.60 -3.79
N LEU A 218 8.75 7.39 -3.27
CA LEU A 218 9.03 7.07 -1.86
C LEU A 218 10.52 7.16 -1.54
N ASN A 219 11.38 6.83 -2.51
CA ASN A 219 12.83 6.96 -2.35
C ASN A 219 13.28 8.39 -2.05
N THR A 220 12.48 9.40 -2.39
CA THR A 220 12.78 10.81 -2.08
C THR A 220 11.86 11.39 -1.01
N SER A 221 10.61 10.91 -0.89
CA SER A 221 9.63 11.48 0.04
C SER A 221 9.56 10.81 1.40
N LEU A 222 10.07 9.57 1.54
CA LEU A 222 9.97 8.80 2.77
C LEU A 222 11.33 8.41 3.36
N VAL A 223 12.31 8.10 2.51
CA VAL A 223 13.62 7.60 2.96
C VAL A 223 14.34 8.57 3.89
N ASP A 224 14.38 9.86 3.55
CA ASP A 224 15.04 10.87 4.37
C ASP A 224 14.38 10.95 5.76
N ARG A 225 13.04 10.91 5.80
CA ARG A 225 12.30 10.91 7.06
C ARG A 225 12.58 9.65 7.89
N LEU A 226 12.66 8.48 7.25
CA LEU A 226 13.06 7.25 7.94
C LEU A 226 14.49 7.37 8.50
N ALA A 227 15.42 7.95 7.74
CA ALA A 227 16.81 8.12 8.16
C ALA A 227 16.97 9.11 9.32
N GLU A 228 16.15 10.16 9.38
CA GLU A 228 16.15 11.14 10.46
C GLU A 228 15.69 10.54 11.80
N GLU A 229 14.64 9.72 11.76
CA GLU A 229 14.01 9.14 12.97
C GLU A 229 14.73 7.87 13.44
N ILE A 230 15.37 7.13 12.52
CA ILE A 230 16.04 5.86 12.80
C ILE A 230 17.54 6.12 12.95
N ARG A 231 17.96 6.38 14.19
CA ARG A 231 19.37 6.46 14.56
C ARG A 231 20.03 5.08 14.74
#